data_AF-A0A538QXU8-F1
#
_entry.id   AF-A0A538QXU8-F1
#
_cell.length_a   1.000
_cell.length_b   1.000
_cell.length_c   1.000
_cell.angle_alpha   90.00
_cell.angle_beta   90.00
_cell.angle_gamma   90.00
#
_symmetry.space_group_name_H-M   'P 1'
#
loop_
_entity.id
_entity.type
_entity.pdbx_description
1 polymer ?
#
loop_
_entity_poly.entity_id
_entity_poly.type
_entity_poly.pdbx_seq_one_letter_code
_entity_poly.pdbx_strand_id
1 'polypeptide(L)'
;MGLAADIHGPDAAEPAPPEAQRWEFFLRRGARPICTFVRRREGTAWGPARIVVSYPGAQPEVPPDPAVAWDPVLEDWLLAHGVAARDEANEVARFAYALRARFDAIERRRGSAQFVAVLLRCLYDRQCELYLPLERKLGAIRSYEPDARTANTAVGAELKLVLGSSVEALEVLGYPAERSRTIFDGALAGYLRERFEL
;
A
#
# COMPACT_ATOMS: atom_id res chain seq x y z
N MET A 1 -20.04 39.49 -5.85
CA MET A 1 -19.23 38.32 -6.25
C MET A 1 -18.34 37.97 -5.08
N GLY A 2 -18.78 37.05 -4.23
CA GLY A 2 -18.01 36.58 -3.08
C GLY A 2 -17.11 35.44 -3.50
N LEU A 3 -15.81 35.59 -3.27
CA LEU A 3 -14.82 34.53 -3.40
C LEU A 3 -15.18 33.44 -2.38
N ALA A 4 -15.50 32.24 -2.88
CA ALA A 4 -15.62 31.05 -2.07
C ALA A 4 -14.24 30.78 -1.46
N ALA A 5 -14.12 31.02 -0.16
CA ALA A 5 -12.93 30.68 0.61
C ALA A 5 -12.71 29.17 0.54
N ASP A 6 -11.45 28.77 0.35
CA ASP A 6 -10.96 27.41 0.52
C ASP A 6 -11.48 26.81 1.84
N ILE A 7 -12.37 25.82 1.72
CA ILE A 7 -13.04 25.15 2.86
C ILE A 7 -12.27 23.90 3.31
N HIS A 8 -11.05 23.68 2.82
CA HIS A 8 -10.27 22.49 3.13
C HIS A 8 -9.05 22.87 3.96
N GLY A 9 -9.27 22.97 5.27
CA GLY A 9 -8.19 22.93 6.24
C GLY A 9 -7.45 21.58 6.18
N PRO A 10 -6.25 21.47 6.79
CA PRO A 10 -5.38 20.29 6.70
C PRO A 10 -5.94 19.01 7.37
N ASP A 11 -7.16 19.06 7.90
CA ASP A 11 -7.93 17.97 8.52
C ASP A 11 -9.22 17.63 7.74
N ALA A 12 -9.45 18.23 6.57
CA ALA A 12 -10.55 17.83 5.72
C ALA A 12 -10.26 16.42 5.19
N ALA A 13 -10.91 15.41 5.76
CA ALA A 13 -10.92 14.06 5.23
C ALA A 13 -11.11 14.14 3.71
N GLU A 14 -10.18 13.57 2.95
CA GLU A 14 -10.30 13.55 1.50
C GLU A 14 -11.68 12.98 1.13
N PRO A 15 -12.38 13.60 0.16
CA PRO A 15 -13.73 13.19 -0.16
C PRO A 15 -13.74 11.72 -0.53
N ALA A 16 -14.68 10.96 0.06
CA ALA A 16 -14.83 9.55 -0.23
C ALA A 16 -14.90 9.34 -1.76
N PRO A 17 -14.24 8.29 -2.30
CA PRO A 17 -14.28 8.02 -3.73
C PRO A 17 -15.72 8.03 -4.25
N PRO A 18 -16.01 8.58 -5.44
CA PRO A 18 -17.37 8.59 -5.98
C PRO A 18 -18.02 7.20 -5.98
N GLU A 19 -17.21 6.15 -6.23
CA GLU A 19 -17.62 4.75 -6.22
C GLU A 19 -17.92 4.20 -4.82
N ALA A 20 -17.36 4.82 -3.77
CA ALA A 20 -17.58 4.44 -2.38
C ALA A 20 -19.05 4.56 -1.97
N GLN A 21 -19.82 5.48 -2.55
CA GLN A 21 -21.25 5.63 -2.22
C GLN A 21 -22.04 4.33 -2.42
N ARG A 22 -21.73 3.59 -3.49
CA ARG A 22 -22.36 2.30 -3.77
C ARG A 22 -21.89 1.23 -2.79
N TRP A 23 -20.61 1.22 -2.46
CA TRP A 23 -20.05 0.22 -1.54
C TRP A 23 -20.56 0.43 -0.11
N GLU A 24 -20.66 1.68 0.33
CA GLU A 24 -21.32 2.05 1.59
C GLU A 24 -22.76 1.56 1.65
N PHE A 25 -23.51 1.68 0.54
CA PHE A 25 -24.89 1.19 0.49
C PHE A 25 -24.98 -0.30 0.83
N PHE A 26 -24.04 -1.11 0.35
CA PHE A 26 -23.98 -2.55 0.62
C PHE A 26 -23.47 -2.86 2.02
N LEU A 27 -22.40 -2.17 2.47
CA LEU A 27 -21.86 -2.31 3.82
C LEU A 27 -22.92 -2.01 4.89
N ARG A 28 -23.68 -0.92 4.73
CA ARG A 28 -24.78 -0.54 5.65
C ARG A 28 -25.92 -1.56 5.70
N ARG A 29 -26.01 -2.46 4.71
CA ARG A 29 -26.99 -3.56 4.65
C ARG A 29 -26.41 -4.90 5.09
N GLY A 30 -25.22 -4.90 5.68
CA GLY A 30 -24.57 -6.09 6.21
C GLY A 30 -23.89 -6.96 5.16
N ALA A 31 -23.78 -6.49 3.91
CA ALA A 31 -22.93 -7.17 2.94
C ALA A 31 -21.47 -7.06 3.36
N ARG A 32 -20.66 -8.04 2.94
CA ARG A 32 -19.21 -8.05 3.14
C ARG A 32 -18.53 -8.01 1.77
N PRO A 33 -18.29 -6.82 1.22
CA PRO A 33 -17.60 -6.69 -0.06
C PRO A 33 -16.19 -7.25 0.07
N ILE A 34 -15.70 -7.81 -1.04
CA ILE A 34 -14.29 -8.16 -1.20
C ILE A 34 -13.75 -7.40 -2.42
N CYS A 35 -12.50 -6.99 -2.37
CA CYS A 35 -11.85 -6.39 -3.52
C CYS A 35 -10.98 -7.39 -4.28
N THR A 36 -10.88 -7.23 -5.59
CA THR A 36 -9.89 -7.89 -6.43
C THR A 36 -8.96 -6.81 -6.99
N PHE A 37 -7.72 -6.84 -6.55
CA PHE A 37 -6.63 -6.06 -7.13
C PHE A 37 -6.20 -6.67 -8.46
N VAL A 38 -6.23 -5.87 -9.51
CA VAL A 38 -5.89 -6.28 -10.88
C VAL A 38 -4.81 -5.36 -11.41
N ARG A 39 -3.65 -5.93 -11.70
CA ARG A 39 -2.58 -5.27 -12.44
C ARG A 39 -2.02 -6.26 -13.43
N ARG A 40 -2.14 -5.95 -14.73
CA ARG A 40 -1.72 -6.85 -15.82
C ARG A 40 -0.42 -6.34 -16.42
N ARG A 41 0.43 -7.25 -16.89
CA ARG A 41 1.55 -6.87 -17.75
C ARG A 41 1.01 -6.50 -19.13
N GLU A 42 1.44 -5.34 -19.62
CA GLU A 42 1.15 -4.82 -20.95
C GLU A 42 2.51 -4.72 -21.69
N GLY A 43 2.85 -5.78 -22.41
CA GLY A 43 4.18 -5.94 -23.01
C GLY A 43 5.28 -6.08 -21.95
N THR A 44 6.26 -5.18 -21.97
CA THR A 44 7.38 -5.15 -21.01
C THR A 44 7.07 -4.37 -19.75
N ALA A 45 5.99 -3.59 -19.72
CA ALA A 45 5.60 -2.77 -18.58
C ALA A 45 4.40 -3.35 -17.84
N TRP A 46 4.18 -2.90 -16.61
CA TRP A 46 2.92 -3.13 -15.91
C TRP A 46 1.92 -2.04 -16.30
N GLY A 47 0.70 -2.45 -16.64
CA GLY A 47 -0.43 -1.54 -16.84
C GLY A 47 -0.91 -0.90 -15.53
N PRO A 48 -1.89 0.01 -15.61
CA PRO A 48 -2.45 0.67 -14.44
C PRO A 48 -3.12 -0.35 -13.50
N ALA A 49 -2.92 -0.16 -12.20
CA ALA A 49 -3.60 -0.98 -11.21
C ALA A 49 -5.07 -0.60 -11.09
N ARG A 50 -5.92 -1.61 -10.92
CA ARG A 50 -7.38 -1.49 -10.86
C ARG A 50 -7.92 -2.26 -9.67
N ILE A 51 -9.06 -1.82 -9.15
CA ILE A 51 -9.86 -2.54 -8.15
C ILE A 51 -11.19 -2.95 -8.77
N VAL A 52 -11.62 -4.17 -8.47
CA VAL A 52 -12.96 -4.67 -8.74
C VAL A 52 -13.58 -5.09 -7.42
N VAL A 53 -14.75 -4.57 -7.07
CA VAL A 53 -15.46 -4.94 -5.82
C VAL A 53 -16.56 -5.94 -6.14
N SER A 54 -16.62 -7.01 -5.34
CA SER A 54 -17.60 -8.08 -5.46
C SER A 54 -18.35 -8.27 -4.14
N TYR A 55 -19.59 -8.76 -4.22
CA TYR A 55 -20.48 -8.93 -3.06
C TYR A 55 -20.85 -10.40 -2.87
N PRO A 56 -19.93 -11.24 -2.37
CA PRO A 56 -20.19 -12.66 -2.16
C PRO A 56 -21.37 -12.84 -1.20
N GLY A 57 -22.32 -13.70 -1.57
CA GLY A 57 -23.49 -14.02 -0.76
C GLY A 57 -24.60 -12.96 -0.73
N ALA A 58 -24.54 -11.91 -1.56
CA ALA A 58 -25.63 -10.95 -1.71
C ALA A 58 -26.89 -11.61 -2.28
N GLN A 59 -28.06 -11.21 -1.78
CA GLN A 59 -29.38 -11.65 -2.28
C GLN A 59 -30.26 -10.43 -2.63
N PRO A 60 -30.71 -10.27 -3.89
CA PRO A 60 -30.36 -11.11 -5.05
C PRO A 60 -28.86 -11.03 -5.39
N GLU A 61 -28.37 -12.00 -6.16
CA GLU A 61 -26.98 -12.00 -6.62
C GLU A 61 -26.68 -10.70 -7.38
N VAL A 62 -25.56 -10.06 -7.04
CA VAL A 62 -25.13 -8.79 -7.62
C VAL A 62 -23.85 -9.04 -8.40
N PRO A 63 -23.77 -8.64 -9.69
CA PRO A 63 -22.52 -8.75 -10.43
C PRO A 63 -21.42 -7.91 -9.79
N PRO A 64 -20.14 -8.25 -9.99
CA PRO A 64 -19.03 -7.39 -9.59
C PRO A 64 -19.16 -5.99 -10.20
N ASP A 65 -18.72 -4.99 -9.44
CA ASP A 65 -18.71 -3.62 -9.93
C ASP A 65 -17.66 -3.42 -11.05
N PRO A 66 -17.82 -2.40 -11.91
CA PRO A 66 -16.81 -2.07 -12.92
C PRO A 66 -15.42 -1.86 -12.30
N ALA A 67 -14.38 -2.18 -13.06
CA ALA A 67 -13.01 -1.96 -12.63
C ALA A 67 -12.71 -0.45 -12.51
N VAL A 68 -12.32 -0.01 -11.32
CA VAL A 68 -11.98 1.39 -11.02
C VAL A 68 -10.47 1.55 -10.94
N ALA A 69 -9.97 2.76 -11.20
CA ALA A 69 -8.55 3.06 -11.03
C ALA A 69 -8.17 2.88 -9.57
N TRP A 70 -7.03 2.24 -9.30
CA TRP A 70 -6.47 2.26 -7.95
C TRP A 70 -5.83 3.62 -7.69
N ASP A 71 -6.07 4.17 -6.51
CA ASP A 71 -5.36 5.32 -5.96
C ASP A 71 -5.25 5.19 -4.42
N PRO A 72 -4.39 5.98 -3.76
CA PRO A 72 -4.21 5.90 -2.31
C PRO A 72 -5.46 6.22 -1.49
N VAL A 73 -6.32 7.13 -1.97
CA VAL A 73 -7.55 7.55 -1.26
C VAL A 73 -8.55 6.40 -1.25
N LEU A 74 -8.71 5.74 -2.39
CA LEU A 74 -9.50 4.53 -2.54
C LEU A 74 -8.96 3.40 -1.66
N GLU A 75 -7.64 3.19 -1.66
CA GLU A 75 -7.00 2.16 -0.84
C GLU A 75 -7.29 2.37 0.65
N ASP A 76 -7.06 3.58 1.16
CA ASP A 76 -7.27 3.92 2.57
C ASP A 76 -8.76 3.80 2.94
N TRP A 77 -9.67 4.18 2.03
CA TRP A 77 -11.11 3.98 2.22
C TRP A 77 -11.48 2.50 2.36
N LEU A 78 -10.97 1.63 1.46
CA LEU A 78 -11.24 0.19 1.50
C LEU A 78 -10.74 -0.44 2.81
N LEU A 79 -9.55 -0.06 3.27
CA LEU A 79 -8.97 -0.51 4.53
C LEU A 79 -9.82 -0.07 5.73
N ALA A 80 -10.23 1.21 5.77
CA ALA A 80 -11.05 1.76 6.84
C ALA A 80 -12.43 1.06 6.96
N HIS A 81 -12.93 0.48 5.87
CA HIS A 81 -14.21 -0.23 5.81
C HIS A 81 -14.08 -1.75 5.88
N GLY A 82 -12.88 -2.28 6.16
CA GLY A 82 -12.70 -3.73 6.32
C GLY A 82 -12.81 -4.52 5.01
N VAL A 83 -12.61 -3.88 3.85
CA VAL A 83 -12.70 -4.54 2.55
C VAL A 83 -11.37 -5.24 2.25
N ALA A 84 -11.32 -6.52 2.57
CA ALA A 84 -10.20 -7.40 2.28
C ALA A 84 -10.16 -7.82 0.80
N ALA A 85 -8.98 -8.22 0.34
CA ALA A 85 -8.81 -8.84 -0.96
C ALA A 85 -9.46 -10.22 -1.03
N ARG A 86 -9.78 -10.66 -2.24
CA ARG A 86 -10.45 -11.94 -2.49
C ARG A 86 -9.68 -13.17 -1.95
N ASP A 87 -8.35 -13.07 -1.88
CA ASP A 87 -7.44 -14.12 -1.45
C ASP A 87 -6.10 -13.50 -0.98
N GLU A 88 -5.30 -14.29 -0.26
CA GLU A 88 -4.04 -13.82 0.34
C GLU A 88 -3.01 -13.40 -0.73
N ALA A 89 -2.94 -14.08 -1.87
CA ALA A 89 -2.02 -13.70 -2.96
C ALA A 89 -2.42 -12.35 -3.57
N ASN A 90 -3.71 -12.06 -3.65
CA ASN A 90 -4.24 -10.79 -4.11
C ASN A 90 -4.01 -9.68 -3.08
N GLU A 91 -4.10 -9.98 -1.78
CA GLU A 91 -3.76 -9.05 -0.70
C GLU A 91 -2.26 -8.69 -0.74
N VAL A 92 -1.38 -9.68 -0.93
CA VAL A 92 0.07 -9.47 -1.12
C VAL A 92 0.32 -8.52 -2.30
N ALA A 93 -0.33 -8.75 -3.44
CA ALA A 93 -0.16 -7.90 -4.63
C ALA A 93 -0.68 -6.47 -4.42
N ARG A 94 -1.83 -6.32 -3.75
CA ARG A 94 -2.43 -5.03 -3.39
C ARG A 94 -1.51 -4.23 -2.47
N PHE A 95 -1.05 -4.85 -1.38
CA PHE A 95 -0.15 -4.21 -0.42
C PHE A 95 1.23 -3.91 -1.02
N ALA A 96 1.77 -4.76 -1.90
CA ALA A 96 3.03 -4.46 -2.59
C ALA A 96 2.92 -3.18 -3.42
N TYR A 97 1.80 -2.99 -4.12
CA TYR A 97 1.54 -1.79 -4.91
C TYR A 97 1.28 -0.56 -4.02
N ALA A 98 0.55 -0.72 -2.93
CA ALA A 98 0.32 0.35 -1.97
C ALA A 98 1.63 0.80 -1.29
N LEU A 99 2.51 -0.13 -0.91
CA LEU A 99 3.86 0.16 -0.41
C LEU A 99 4.66 0.95 -1.43
N ARG A 100 4.65 0.52 -2.70
CA ARG A 100 5.30 1.25 -3.79
C ARG A 100 4.83 2.71 -3.85
N ALA A 101 3.52 2.96 -3.87
CA ALA A 101 2.98 4.31 -3.96
C ALA A 101 3.40 5.19 -2.76
N ARG A 102 3.35 4.63 -1.53
CA ARG A 102 3.75 5.33 -0.30
C ARG A 102 5.25 5.62 -0.27
N PHE A 103 6.07 4.66 -0.70
CA PHE A 103 7.52 4.82 -0.81
C PHE A 103 7.92 5.81 -1.91
N ASP A 104 7.31 5.73 -3.10
CA ASP A 104 7.55 6.68 -4.20
C ASP A 104 7.18 8.13 -3.78
N ALA A 105 6.18 8.30 -2.90
CA ALA A 105 5.84 9.61 -2.34
C ALA A 105 6.92 10.13 -1.38
N ILE A 106 7.47 9.27 -0.51
CA ILE A 106 8.59 9.63 0.38
C ILE A 106 9.84 9.94 -0.45
N GLU A 107 10.18 9.08 -1.40
CA GLU A 107 11.35 9.21 -2.28
C GLU A 107 11.30 10.53 -3.06
N ARG A 108 10.16 10.91 -3.62
CA ARG A 108 9.99 12.20 -4.33
C ARG A 108 10.24 13.41 -3.44
N ARG A 109 9.82 13.37 -2.16
CA ARG A 109 9.99 14.51 -1.23
C ARG A 109 11.40 14.62 -0.65
N ARG A 110 12.11 13.49 -0.50
CA ARG A 110 13.36 13.39 0.27
C ARG A 110 14.59 13.11 -0.59
N GLY A 111 14.40 12.62 -1.81
CA GLY A 111 15.45 12.23 -2.73
C GLY A 111 15.83 10.75 -2.62
N SER A 112 16.17 10.17 -3.77
CA SER A 112 16.45 8.73 -3.91
C SER A 112 17.62 8.24 -3.04
N ALA A 113 18.71 9.03 -2.99
CA ALA A 113 19.90 8.72 -2.18
C ALA A 113 19.54 8.44 -0.71
N GLN A 114 18.84 9.40 -0.09
CA GLN A 114 18.45 9.32 1.31
C GLN A 114 17.40 8.23 1.56
N PHE A 115 16.40 8.13 0.67
CA PHE A 115 15.36 7.10 0.78
C PHE A 115 15.95 5.69 0.82
N VAL A 116 16.82 5.35 -0.13
CA VAL A 116 17.39 4.01 -0.24
C VAL A 116 18.31 3.69 0.94
N ALA A 117 19.13 4.64 1.40
CA ALA A 117 20.00 4.44 2.57
C ALA A 117 19.18 4.11 3.84
N VAL A 118 18.10 4.86 4.06
CA VAL A 118 17.20 4.66 5.20
C VAL A 118 16.38 3.37 5.04
N LEU A 119 15.93 3.05 3.83
CA LEU A 119 15.23 1.79 3.54
C LEU A 119 16.12 0.59 3.88
N LEU A 120 17.38 0.58 3.41
CA LEU A 120 18.35 -0.48 3.75
C LEU A 120 18.50 -0.63 5.26
N ARG A 121 18.60 0.48 6.00
CA ARG A 121 18.69 0.43 7.46
C ARG A 121 17.42 -0.15 8.09
N CYS A 122 16.24 0.22 7.61
CA CYS A 122 14.97 -0.33 8.11
C CYS A 122 14.86 -1.83 7.81
N LEU A 123 15.32 -2.29 6.65
CA LEU A 123 15.35 -3.71 6.28
C LEU A 123 16.32 -4.51 7.16
N TYR A 124 17.48 -3.93 7.48
CA TYR A 124 18.44 -4.50 8.42
C TYR A 124 17.82 -4.69 9.81
N ASP A 125 17.23 -3.62 10.37
CA ASP A 125 16.63 -3.65 11.71
C ASP A 125 15.47 -4.67 11.81
N ARG A 126 14.75 -4.89 10.70
CA ARG A 126 13.67 -5.87 10.59
C ARG A 126 14.13 -7.30 10.31
N GLN A 127 15.42 -7.54 10.09
CA GLN A 127 15.96 -8.84 9.67
C GLN A 127 15.30 -9.36 8.37
N CYS A 128 15.03 -8.46 7.42
CA CYS A 128 14.42 -8.84 6.15
C CYS A 128 15.36 -9.75 5.33
N GLU A 129 14.85 -10.86 4.80
CA GLU A 129 15.64 -11.83 4.01
C GLU A 129 16.30 -11.20 2.78
N LEU A 130 15.68 -10.16 2.20
CA LEU A 130 16.18 -9.48 1.01
C LEU A 130 17.18 -8.37 1.33
N TYR A 131 17.51 -8.14 2.62
CA TYR A 131 18.52 -7.16 3.02
C TYR A 131 19.87 -7.46 2.35
N LEU A 132 20.41 -8.67 2.51
CA LEU A 132 21.75 -9.01 1.98
C LEU A 132 21.81 -8.99 0.44
N PRO A 133 20.85 -9.58 -0.31
CA PRO A 133 20.80 -9.44 -1.76
C PRO A 133 20.78 -7.97 -2.22
N LEU A 134 19.97 -7.15 -1.55
CA LEU A 134 19.82 -5.73 -1.89
C LEU A 134 21.06 -4.91 -1.55
N GLU A 135 21.62 -5.12 -0.35
CA GLU A 135 22.88 -4.52 0.08
C GLU A 135 24.00 -4.87 -0.88
N ARG A 136 24.12 -6.11 -1.36
CA ARG A 136 25.14 -6.49 -2.36
C ARG A 136 24.93 -5.78 -3.69
N LYS A 137 23.69 -5.63 -4.14
CA LYS A 137 23.36 -4.93 -5.39
C LYS A 137 23.64 -3.43 -5.30
N LEU A 138 23.43 -2.82 -4.13
CA LEU A 138 23.56 -1.38 -3.92
C LEU A 138 24.91 -0.94 -3.32
N GLY A 139 25.61 -1.84 -2.62
CA GLY A 139 26.78 -1.59 -1.78
C GLY A 139 28.03 -1.14 -2.53
N ALA A 140 28.02 -1.17 -3.86
CA ALA A 140 29.02 -0.50 -4.69
C ALA A 140 28.88 1.04 -4.66
N ILE A 141 27.79 1.58 -4.09
CA ILE A 141 27.48 3.02 -4.07
C ILE A 141 27.56 3.52 -2.62
N ARG A 142 28.66 4.22 -2.29
CA ARG A 142 28.96 4.77 -0.95
C ARG A 142 27.83 5.64 -0.36
N SER A 143 26.98 6.23 -1.19
CA SER A 143 25.86 7.07 -0.76
C SER A 143 24.73 6.32 -0.02
N TYR A 144 24.75 4.98 0.01
CA TYR A 144 23.70 4.15 0.60
C TYR A 144 24.13 3.42 1.88
N GLU A 145 25.26 3.78 2.48
CA GLU A 145 25.74 3.12 3.69
C GLU A 145 24.78 3.37 4.87
N PRO A 146 24.20 2.32 5.47
CA PRO A 146 23.17 2.46 6.50
C PRO A 146 23.78 2.85 7.86
N ASP A 147 23.97 4.14 8.11
CA ASP A 147 24.33 4.66 9.44
C ASP A 147 23.10 4.63 10.37
N ALA A 148 23.24 4.14 11.61
CA ALA A 148 22.17 4.13 12.61
C ALA A 148 21.55 5.53 12.83
N ARG A 149 22.30 6.61 12.60
CA ARG A 149 21.77 7.98 12.65
C ARG A 149 20.73 8.25 11.55
N THR A 150 20.83 7.60 10.39
CA THR A 150 19.92 7.80 9.25
C THR A 150 18.50 7.28 9.54
N ALA A 151 18.35 6.22 10.33
CA ALA A 151 17.04 5.70 10.73
C ALA A 151 16.31 6.54 11.79
N ASN A 152 17.03 7.48 12.42
CA ASN A 152 16.48 8.46 13.38
C ASN A 152 16.24 9.82 12.72
N THR A 153 16.28 9.89 11.39
CA THR A 153 15.85 11.07 10.62
C THR A 153 14.33 11.09 10.45
N ALA A 154 13.80 12.24 10.01
CA ALA A 154 12.39 12.36 9.62
C ALA A 154 12.00 11.31 8.55
N VAL A 155 12.91 11.00 7.61
CA VAL A 155 12.67 9.98 6.58
C VAL A 155 12.59 8.58 7.19
N GLY A 156 13.43 8.29 8.19
CA GLY A 156 13.38 7.03 8.93
C GLY A 156 12.08 6.87 9.71
N ALA A 157 11.59 7.95 10.33
CA ALA A 157 10.29 7.95 10.99
C ALA A 157 9.13 7.72 9.99
N GLU A 158 9.13 8.41 8.84
CA GLU A 158 8.11 8.21 7.79
C GLU A 158 8.11 6.77 7.25
N LEU A 159 9.29 6.19 6.98
CA LEU A 159 9.40 4.81 6.51
C LEU A 159 8.94 3.80 7.56
N LYS A 160 9.36 3.95 8.81
CA LYS A 160 8.92 3.08 9.92
C LYS A 160 7.41 3.17 10.12
N LEU A 161 6.83 4.37 9.99
CA LEU A 161 5.39 4.56 10.08
C LEU A 161 4.66 3.81 8.96
N VAL A 162 5.09 3.92 7.70
CA VAL A 162 4.48 3.19 6.58
C VAL A 162 4.60 1.67 6.77
N LEU A 163 5.77 1.18 7.20
CA LEU A 163 5.99 -0.25 7.45
C LEU A 163 5.10 -0.76 8.59
N GLY A 164 4.98 0.00 9.68
CA GLY A 164 4.16 -0.34 10.85
C GLY A 164 2.67 -0.30 10.55
N SER A 165 2.18 0.81 9.99
CA SER A 165 0.76 1.00 9.68
C SER A 165 0.24 0.01 8.65
N SER A 166 1.10 -0.49 7.75
CA SER A 166 0.73 -1.54 6.80
C SER A 166 0.45 -2.88 7.50
N VAL A 167 1.19 -3.23 8.55
CA VAL A 167 0.93 -4.43 9.35
C VAL A 167 -0.33 -4.24 10.18
N GLU A 168 -0.49 -3.08 10.84
CA GLU A 168 -1.68 -2.74 11.62
C GLU A 168 -2.95 -2.76 10.75
N ALA A 169 -2.89 -2.26 9.52
CA ALA A 169 -4.00 -2.30 8.58
C ALA A 169 -4.47 -3.73 8.27
N LEU A 170 -3.54 -4.70 8.11
CA LEU A 170 -3.88 -6.11 7.91
C LEU A 170 -4.56 -6.71 9.15
N GLU A 171 -4.11 -6.34 10.35
CA GLU A 171 -4.76 -6.78 11.59
C GLU A 171 -6.18 -6.20 11.72
N VAL A 172 -6.39 -4.94 11.32
CA VAL A 172 -7.71 -4.28 11.27
C VAL A 172 -8.64 -4.94 10.25
N LEU A 173 -8.12 -5.45 9.13
CA LEU A 173 -8.88 -6.27 8.18
C LEU A 173 -9.32 -7.63 8.75
N GLY A 174 -8.83 -8.00 9.95
CA GLY A 174 -9.20 -9.23 10.65
C GLY A 174 -8.25 -10.40 10.40
N TYR A 175 -7.08 -10.17 9.78
CA TYR A 175 -6.05 -11.20 9.67
C TYR A 175 -5.37 -11.43 11.03
N PRO A 176 -5.16 -12.70 11.44
CA PRO A 176 -4.34 -13.01 12.62
C PRO A 176 -2.92 -12.46 12.48
N ALA A 177 -2.30 -12.04 13.57
CA ALA A 177 -0.98 -11.39 13.58
C ALA A 177 0.11 -12.15 12.77
N GLU A 178 0.16 -13.48 12.85
CA GLU A 178 1.11 -14.27 12.05
C GLU A 178 0.82 -14.15 10.55
N ARG A 179 -0.45 -14.22 10.15
CA ARG A 179 -0.86 -14.06 8.74
C ARG A 179 -0.65 -12.64 8.24
N SER A 180 -0.95 -11.63 9.06
CA SER A 180 -0.67 -10.22 8.73
C SER A 180 0.81 -10.02 8.42
N ARG A 181 1.71 -10.62 9.22
CA ARG A 181 3.15 -10.59 8.96
C ARG A 181 3.51 -11.32 7.67
N THR A 182 2.98 -12.51 7.41
CA THR A 182 3.23 -13.24 6.16
C THR A 182 2.79 -12.46 4.92
N ILE A 183 1.60 -11.86 4.93
CA ILE A 183 1.09 -11.04 3.82
C ILE A 183 1.99 -9.80 3.64
N PHE A 184 2.33 -9.11 4.73
CA PHE A 184 3.20 -7.94 4.70
C PHE A 184 4.60 -8.26 4.17
N ASP A 185 5.23 -9.33 4.65
CA ASP A 185 6.58 -9.73 4.22
C ASP A 185 6.58 -10.12 2.74
N GLY A 186 5.51 -10.82 2.28
CA GLY A 186 5.30 -11.09 0.86
C GLY A 186 5.15 -9.82 0.02
N ALA A 187 4.40 -8.84 0.52
CA ALA A 187 4.18 -7.56 -0.15
C ALA A 187 5.47 -6.73 -0.24
N LEU A 188 6.22 -6.65 0.86
CA LEU A 188 7.52 -5.97 0.91
C LEU A 188 8.53 -6.66 -0.01
N ALA A 189 8.60 -7.99 0.00
CA ALA A 189 9.45 -8.74 -0.91
C ALA A 189 9.08 -8.49 -2.39
N GLY A 190 7.78 -8.47 -2.70
CA GLY A 190 7.28 -8.13 -4.03
C GLY A 190 7.70 -6.74 -4.49
N TYR A 191 7.55 -5.73 -3.62
CA TYR A 191 8.03 -4.37 -3.88
C TYR A 191 9.54 -4.34 -4.15
N LEU A 192 10.36 -4.95 -3.28
CA LEU A 192 11.82 -4.91 -3.39
C LEU A 192 12.31 -5.59 -4.67
N ARG A 193 11.73 -6.75 -5.04
CA ARG A 193 12.06 -7.46 -6.28
C ARG A 193 11.68 -6.65 -7.51
N GLU A 194 10.51 -6.01 -7.54
CA GLU A 194 10.10 -5.17 -8.67
C GLU A 194 10.95 -3.89 -8.77
N ARG A 195 11.21 -3.19 -7.65
CA ARG A 195 11.91 -1.90 -7.64
C ARG A 195 13.39 -2.01 -7.94
N PHE A 196 14.02 -3.06 -7.43
CA PHE A 196 15.46 -3.25 -7.50
C PHE A 196 15.87 -4.41 -8.41
N GLU A 197 14.93 -5.06 -9.11
CA GLU A 197 15.20 -6.18 -10.03
C GLU A 197 16.08 -7.26 -9.38
N LEU A 198 15.66 -7.70 -8.18
CA LEU A 198 16.36 -8.74 -7.41
C LEU A 198 16.03 -10.16 -7.90
#